data_AF-A0A3D3ND99-F1
#
_entry.id   AF-A0A3D3ND99-F1
#
_cell.length_a   1.000
_cell.length_b   1.000
_cell.length_c   1.000
_cell.angle_alpha   90.00
_cell.angle_beta   90.00
_cell.angle_gamma   90.00
#
_symmetry.space_group_name_H-M   'P 1'
#
loop_
_entity.id
_entity.type
_entity.pdbx_description
1 polymer ?
#
loop_
_entity_poly.entity_id
_entity_poly.type
_entity_poly.pdbx_seq_one_letter_code
_entity_poly.pdbx_strand_id
1 'polypeptide(L)'
;MKTTRTILFASLSLIIHTAAAQTGATGDRFSPCMAGLRSDAAAKGVPTAAFDRLTKGLSPDMSVLEFLDYQPEFRTPIWDYLAGLVDDERVADALVLRQQWAAPLAAAAERYRVDADTVIAVWGVESNFGRNFGKRPLLTSLATLSCYGRRQPFFRGEFLSTLKILDAGDIAPERLVGSWAGAFGHTQFMPSTFLRLAVDGDGDGKRDLIDSVPDALASTANFLNRAGWRAGEPWGY
;
A
#
# COMPACT_ATOMS: atom_id res chain seq x y z
N MET A 1 63.75 -59.61 39.35
CA MET A 1 63.41 -58.73 40.48
C MET A 1 63.09 -57.33 39.95
N LYS A 2 61.85 -56.89 40.19
CA LYS A 2 61.31 -55.51 40.16
C LYS A 2 61.35 -54.71 38.85
N THR A 3 60.31 -54.94 38.06
CA THR A 3 59.64 -53.97 37.17
C THR A 3 59.16 -52.74 37.95
N THR A 4 59.49 -51.53 37.50
CA THR A 4 58.85 -50.28 37.95
C THR A 4 58.26 -49.57 36.73
N ARG A 5 56.93 -49.56 36.63
CA ARG A 5 56.14 -48.85 35.63
C ARG A 5 56.00 -47.39 36.07
N THR A 6 56.49 -46.46 35.26
CA THR A 6 56.19 -45.02 35.41
C THR A 6 54.80 -44.75 34.84
N ILE A 7 53.84 -44.38 35.69
CA ILE A 7 52.51 -43.94 35.29
C ILE A 7 52.57 -42.42 35.09
N LEU A 8 52.39 -41.98 33.84
CA LEU A 8 52.23 -40.57 33.49
C LEU A 8 50.76 -40.18 33.77
N PHE A 9 50.53 -39.25 34.69
CA PHE A 9 49.22 -38.64 34.89
C PHE A 9 48.93 -37.69 33.72
N ALA A 10 47.99 -38.06 32.84
CA ALA A 10 47.42 -37.16 31.86
C ALA A 10 46.30 -36.34 32.54
N SER A 11 46.57 -35.07 32.79
CA SER A 11 45.58 -34.08 33.23
C SER A 11 44.60 -33.80 32.08
N LEU A 12 43.39 -34.34 32.21
CA LEU A 12 42.28 -34.07 31.29
C LEU A 12 41.68 -32.69 31.63
N SER A 13 42.21 -31.63 31.02
CA SER A 13 41.61 -30.29 31.09
C SER A 13 40.34 -30.27 30.23
N LEU A 14 39.20 -30.42 30.89
CA LEU A 14 37.87 -30.24 30.31
C LEU A 14 37.67 -28.76 29.97
N ILE A 15 37.96 -28.35 28.73
CA ILE A 15 37.59 -27.02 28.24
C ILE A 15 36.09 -27.06 27.94
N ILE A 16 35.33 -26.59 28.93
CA ILE A 16 33.91 -26.27 28.81
C ILE A 16 33.77 -25.25 27.68
N HIS A 17 33.34 -25.71 26.51
CA HIS A 17 32.90 -24.81 25.45
C HIS A 17 31.58 -24.21 25.93
N THR A 18 31.65 -22.99 26.45
CA THR A 18 30.47 -22.13 26.53
C THR A 18 30.00 -21.89 25.10
N ALA A 19 29.01 -22.67 24.68
CA ALA A 19 28.21 -22.33 23.52
C ALA A 19 27.52 -21.00 23.85
N ALA A 20 28.15 -19.89 23.45
CA ALA A 20 27.47 -18.63 23.35
C ALA A 20 26.29 -18.89 22.40
N ALA A 21 25.09 -18.90 22.96
CA ALA A 21 23.87 -18.87 22.17
C ALA A 21 23.99 -17.62 21.28
N GLN A 22 24.28 -17.84 20.00
CA GLN A 22 24.04 -16.83 18.98
C GLN A 22 22.52 -16.65 18.93
N THR A 23 22.01 -15.78 19.79
CA THR A 23 20.76 -15.08 19.54
C THR A 23 20.97 -14.36 18.22
N GLY A 24 20.40 -14.91 17.16
CA GLY A 24 20.46 -14.31 15.84
C GLY A 24 20.08 -12.85 15.94
N ALA A 25 20.90 -11.98 15.36
CA ALA A 25 20.67 -10.55 15.27
C ALA A 25 19.45 -10.26 14.38
N THR A 26 18.24 -10.44 14.91
CA THR A 26 17.08 -9.62 14.57
C THR A 26 17.00 -8.46 15.56
N GLY A 27 18.13 -7.77 15.76
CA GLY A 27 18.12 -6.46 16.41
C GLY A 27 17.19 -5.54 15.63
N ASP A 28 16.37 -4.77 16.34
CA ASP A 28 15.36 -3.85 15.82
C ASP A 28 15.90 -3.05 14.61
N ARG A 29 15.63 -3.56 13.39
CA ARG A 29 16.02 -2.90 12.12
C ARG A 29 15.08 -1.75 11.78
N PHE A 30 13.94 -1.66 12.44
CA PHE A 30 12.92 -0.67 12.13
C PHE A 30 13.40 0.72 12.54
N SER A 31 13.86 0.89 13.77
CA SER A 31 14.32 2.20 14.26
C SER A 31 15.47 2.80 13.42
N PRO A 32 16.57 2.07 13.12
CA PRO A 32 17.62 2.57 12.22
C PRO A 32 17.12 2.87 10.80
N CYS A 33 16.22 2.05 10.26
CA CYS A 33 15.62 2.29 8.94
C CYS A 33 14.78 3.59 8.94
N MET A 34 13.93 3.78 9.95
CA MET A 34 13.11 4.98 10.10
C MET A 34 13.96 6.23 10.28
N ALA A 35 15.09 6.14 11.01
CA ALA A 35 16.06 7.23 11.11
C ALA A 35 16.66 7.61 9.73
N GLY A 36 16.97 6.62 8.89
CA GLY A 36 17.42 6.86 7.51
C GLY A 36 16.32 7.47 6.62
N LEU A 37 15.07 7.02 6.75
CA LEU A 37 13.95 7.64 6.02
C LEU A 37 13.74 9.09 6.46
N ARG A 38 13.90 9.37 7.75
CA ARG A 38 13.83 10.72 8.30
C ARG A 38 14.93 11.62 7.76
N SER A 39 16.16 11.13 7.63
CA SER A 39 17.27 11.94 7.07
C SER A 39 17.03 12.30 5.61
N ASP A 40 16.40 11.41 4.84
CA ASP A 40 16.14 11.61 3.42
C ASP A 40 14.85 12.40 3.15
N ALA A 41 13.94 12.47 4.13
CA ALA A 41 12.59 13.02 4.00
C ALA A 41 12.56 14.44 3.43
N ALA A 42 13.38 15.35 3.98
CA ALA A 42 13.40 16.76 3.57
C ALA A 42 13.84 16.93 2.10
N ALA A 43 14.87 16.19 1.67
CA ALA A 43 15.33 16.18 0.28
C ALA A 43 14.28 15.60 -0.69
N LYS A 44 13.31 14.85 -0.16
CA LYS A 44 12.17 14.31 -0.91
C LYS A 44 10.90 15.14 -0.73
N GLY A 45 10.96 16.31 -0.08
CA GLY A 45 9.83 17.22 0.08
C GLY A 45 8.84 16.85 1.17
N VAL A 46 9.29 16.10 2.19
CA VAL A 46 8.53 15.86 3.43
C VAL A 46 9.16 16.69 4.55
N PRO A 47 8.47 17.67 5.14
CA PRO A 47 9.01 18.44 6.26
C PRO A 47 9.37 17.54 7.44
N THR A 48 10.50 17.78 8.07
CA THR A 48 10.96 16.97 9.22
C THR A 48 9.93 16.96 10.36
N ALA A 49 9.29 18.09 10.62
CA ALA A 49 8.23 18.18 11.64
C ALA A 49 7.00 17.32 11.28
N ALA A 50 6.64 17.23 10.00
CA ALA A 50 5.56 16.38 9.52
C ALA A 50 5.92 14.90 9.69
N PHE A 51 7.14 14.51 9.30
CA PHE A 51 7.66 13.16 9.52
C PHE A 51 7.56 12.79 11.01
N ASP A 52 8.16 13.60 11.90
CA ASP A 52 8.21 13.34 13.33
C ASP A 52 6.82 13.20 13.95
N ARG A 53 5.88 14.09 13.57
CA ARG A 53 4.49 14.05 14.04
C ARG A 53 3.77 12.79 13.58
N LEU A 54 3.86 12.47 12.29
CA LEU A 54 3.09 11.40 11.65
C LEU A 54 3.65 10.00 11.91
N THR A 55 4.95 9.88 12.21
CA THR A 55 5.58 8.57 12.51
C THR A 55 5.73 8.31 14.00
N LYS A 56 5.25 9.22 14.87
CA LYS A 56 5.35 9.05 16.32
C LYS A 56 4.60 7.81 16.77
N GLY A 57 5.31 6.88 17.41
CA GLY A 57 4.72 5.62 17.92
C GLY A 57 4.45 4.57 16.85
N LEU A 58 4.86 4.80 15.59
CA LEU A 58 4.71 3.81 14.53
C LEU A 58 5.52 2.55 14.87
N SER A 59 4.91 1.39 14.70
CA SER A 59 5.52 0.08 14.93
C SER A 59 5.29 -0.81 13.70
N PRO A 60 6.23 -1.68 13.33
CA PRO A 60 6.07 -2.51 12.15
C PRO A 60 4.99 -3.57 12.37
N ASP A 61 4.13 -3.74 11.37
CA ASP A 61 3.25 -4.91 11.26
C ASP A 61 3.88 -5.95 10.34
N MET A 62 4.46 -6.99 10.93
CA MET A 62 5.17 -8.03 10.18
C MET A 62 4.25 -8.96 9.39
N SER A 63 2.95 -9.01 9.70
CA SER A 63 1.98 -9.82 8.94
C SER A 63 1.84 -9.35 7.48
N VAL A 64 2.21 -8.09 7.19
CA VAL A 64 2.21 -7.53 5.83
C VAL A 64 3.20 -8.28 4.92
N LEU A 65 4.27 -8.84 5.46
CA LEU A 65 5.29 -9.52 4.66
C LEU A 65 4.80 -10.83 4.06
N GLU A 66 3.82 -11.49 4.66
CA GLU A 66 3.25 -12.74 4.15
C GLU A 66 2.55 -12.53 2.79
N PHE A 67 1.95 -11.35 2.59
CA PHE A 67 1.26 -10.99 1.36
C PHE A 67 2.20 -10.62 0.21
N LEU A 68 3.49 -10.35 0.50
CA LEU A 68 4.46 -10.12 -0.57
C LEU A 68 4.66 -11.37 -1.43
N ASP A 69 4.59 -12.56 -0.84
CA ASP A 69 4.95 -13.81 -1.54
C ASP A 69 3.72 -14.58 -2.04
N TYR A 70 2.52 -14.08 -1.74
CA TYR A 70 1.25 -14.68 -2.14
C TYR A 70 0.30 -13.67 -2.79
N GLN A 71 0.18 -13.75 -4.12
CA GLN A 71 -0.71 -12.92 -4.93
C GLN A 71 -1.68 -13.84 -5.69
N PRO A 72 -2.95 -13.95 -5.25
CA PRO A 72 -3.94 -14.85 -5.83
C PRO A 72 -4.13 -14.66 -7.34
N GLU A 73 -4.02 -13.42 -7.81
CA GLU A 73 -4.27 -13.03 -9.20
C GLU A 73 -3.33 -13.73 -10.20
N PHE A 74 -2.13 -14.14 -9.74
CA PHE A 74 -1.18 -14.87 -10.58
C PHE A 74 -1.33 -16.40 -10.52
N ARG A 75 -2.22 -16.91 -9.68
CA ARG A 75 -2.40 -18.36 -9.46
C ARG A 75 -3.81 -18.85 -9.77
N THR A 76 -4.81 -17.97 -9.65
CA THR A 76 -6.20 -18.28 -9.93
C THR A 76 -6.39 -18.45 -11.44
N PRO A 77 -7.01 -19.55 -11.91
CA PRO A 77 -7.39 -19.69 -13.32
C PRO A 77 -8.22 -18.49 -13.78
N ILE A 78 -8.00 -18.04 -15.02
CA ILE A 78 -8.60 -16.80 -15.52
C ILE A 78 -10.13 -16.78 -15.40
N TRP A 79 -10.80 -17.92 -15.59
CA TRP A 79 -12.25 -18.04 -15.47
C TRP A 79 -12.74 -17.77 -14.05
N ASP A 80 -12.04 -18.33 -13.05
CA ASP A 80 -12.37 -18.12 -11.63
C ASP A 80 -12.06 -16.68 -11.20
N TYR A 81 -10.99 -16.10 -11.73
CA TYR A 81 -10.62 -14.71 -11.48
C TYR A 81 -11.68 -13.74 -12.02
N LEU A 82 -12.11 -13.93 -13.26
CA LEU A 82 -13.16 -13.10 -13.88
C LEU A 82 -14.51 -13.27 -13.17
N ALA A 83 -14.89 -14.49 -12.79
CA ALA A 83 -16.12 -14.74 -12.06
C ALA A 83 -16.16 -14.06 -10.69
N GLY A 84 -15.01 -13.92 -10.02
CA GLY A 84 -14.91 -13.19 -8.75
C GLY A 84 -14.91 -11.66 -8.91
N LEU A 85 -14.50 -11.14 -10.07
CA LEU A 85 -14.45 -9.71 -10.35
C LEU A 85 -15.73 -9.16 -10.99
N VAL A 86 -16.43 -9.96 -11.79
CA VAL A 86 -17.61 -9.54 -12.56
C VAL A 86 -18.71 -10.58 -12.35
N ASP A 87 -19.63 -10.26 -11.45
CA ASP A 87 -20.81 -11.05 -11.12
C ASP A 87 -22.09 -10.20 -11.28
N ASP A 88 -23.24 -10.87 -11.31
CA ASP A 88 -24.54 -10.21 -11.52
C ASP A 88 -24.88 -9.21 -10.41
N GLU A 89 -24.41 -9.44 -9.18
CA GLU A 89 -24.62 -8.55 -8.04
C GLU A 89 -23.88 -7.23 -8.25
N ARG A 90 -22.60 -7.27 -8.64
CA ARG A 90 -21.79 -6.09 -8.92
C ARG A 90 -22.32 -5.31 -10.11
N VAL A 91 -22.86 -5.98 -11.14
CA VAL A 91 -23.53 -5.30 -12.25
C VAL A 91 -24.79 -4.58 -11.78
N ALA A 92 -25.63 -5.23 -10.97
CA ALA A 92 -26.83 -4.61 -10.41
C ALA A 92 -26.49 -3.40 -9.52
N ASP A 93 -25.47 -3.52 -8.69
CA ASP A 93 -24.95 -2.43 -7.86
C ASP A 93 -24.44 -1.26 -8.71
N ALA A 94 -23.67 -1.55 -9.76
CA ALA A 94 -23.18 -0.52 -10.68
C ALA A 94 -24.33 0.28 -11.29
N LEU A 95 -25.41 -0.38 -11.70
CA LEU A 95 -26.58 0.30 -12.29
C LEU A 95 -27.26 1.25 -11.30
N VAL A 96 -27.42 0.82 -10.04
CA VAL A 96 -27.97 1.67 -8.96
C VAL A 96 -27.06 2.86 -8.70
N LEU A 97 -25.77 2.61 -8.52
CA LEU A 97 -24.79 3.66 -8.18
C LEU A 97 -24.56 4.62 -9.35
N ARG A 98 -24.66 4.16 -10.60
CA ARG A 98 -24.63 5.01 -11.79
C ARG A 98 -25.76 6.03 -11.77
N GLN A 99 -26.96 5.61 -11.34
CA GLN A 99 -28.09 6.54 -11.21
C GLN A 99 -27.90 7.49 -10.02
N GLN A 100 -27.45 6.97 -8.87
CA GLN A 100 -27.20 7.78 -7.69
C GLN A 100 -26.14 8.87 -7.92
N TRP A 101 -25.04 8.52 -8.61
CA TRP A 101 -23.91 9.41 -8.87
C TRP A 101 -23.87 9.93 -10.30
N ALA A 102 -25.04 9.99 -10.97
CA ALA A 102 -25.13 10.34 -12.39
C ALA A 102 -24.48 11.68 -12.73
N ALA A 103 -24.69 12.71 -11.89
CA ALA A 103 -24.15 14.04 -12.13
C ALA A 103 -22.61 14.10 -11.99
N PRO A 104 -21.98 13.67 -10.88
CA PRO A 104 -20.51 13.61 -10.79
C PRO A 104 -19.87 12.71 -11.85
N LEU A 105 -20.49 11.57 -12.16
CA LEU A 105 -19.99 10.65 -13.17
C LEU A 105 -20.02 11.27 -14.57
N ALA A 106 -21.10 11.95 -14.94
CA ALA A 106 -21.21 12.66 -16.21
C ALA A 106 -20.19 13.81 -16.29
N ALA A 107 -20.02 14.59 -15.23
CA ALA A 107 -19.04 15.66 -15.17
C ALA A 107 -17.59 15.15 -15.33
N ALA A 108 -17.24 14.05 -14.65
CA ALA A 108 -15.93 13.40 -14.81
C ALA A 108 -15.73 12.87 -16.24
N ALA A 109 -16.74 12.18 -16.78
CA ALA A 109 -16.70 11.62 -18.12
C ALA A 109 -16.50 12.69 -19.20
N GLU A 110 -17.24 13.80 -19.12
CA GLU A 110 -17.11 14.93 -20.04
C GLU A 110 -15.73 15.58 -19.92
N ARG A 111 -15.31 15.92 -18.69
CA ARG A 111 -14.06 16.63 -18.44
C ARG A 111 -12.83 15.87 -18.91
N TYR A 112 -12.80 14.55 -18.68
CA TYR A 112 -11.63 13.73 -18.97
C TYR A 112 -11.79 12.90 -20.25
N ARG A 113 -12.92 13.01 -20.94
CA ARG A 113 -13.22 12.25 -22.16
C ARG A 113 -13.04 10.74 -21.98
N VAL A 114 -13.56 10.22 -20.88
CA VAL A 114 -13.63 8.78 -20.57
C VAL A 114 -15.11 8.43 -20.43
N ASP A 115 -15.56 7.29 -20.94
CA ASP A 115 -16.97 6.92 -20.79
C ASP A 115 -17.30 6.60 -19.32
N ALA A 116 -18.51 7.00 -18.91
CA ALA A 116 -19.02 6.83 -17.56
C ALA A 116 -19.04 5.36 -17.11
N ASP A 117 -19.32 4.45 -18.04
CA ASP A 117 -19.45 3.02 -17.75
C ASP A 117 -18.08 2.39 -17.43
N THR A 118 -17.00 2.82 -18.08
CA THR A 118 -15.64 2.43 -17.74
C THR A 118 -15.22 2.97 -16.36
N VAL A 119 -15.53 4.24 -16.06
CA VAL A 119 -15.17 4.84 -14.76
C VAL A 119 -15.85 4.10 -13.60
N ILE A 120 -17.15 3.81 -13.72
CA ILE A 120 -17.87 3.07 -12.67
C ILE A 120 -17.43 1.60 -12.60
N ALA A 121 -17.08 0.96 -13.73
CA ALA A 121 -16.55 -0.40 -13.73
C ALA A 121 -15.23 -0.50 -12.96
N VAL A 122 -14.30 0.45 -13.17
CA VAL A 122 -13.05 0.51 -12.39
C VAL A 122 -13.36 0.67 -10.90
N TRP A 123 -14.28 1.57 -10.53
CA TRP A 123 -14.66 1.75 -9.13
C TRP A 123 -15.21 0.47 -8.48
N GLY A 124 -16.00 -0.31 -9.23
CA GLY A 124 -16.54 -1.60 -8.78
C GLY A 124 -15.45 -2.65 -8.57
N VAL A 125 -14.48 -2.75 -9.49
CA VAL A 125 -13.37 -3.70 -9.41
C VAL A 125 -12.41 -3.34 -8.26
N GLU A 126 -12.05 -2.06 -8.12
CA GLU A 126 -11.02 -1.65 -7.17
C GLU A 126 -11.46 -1.75 -5.71
N SER A 127 -12.70 -1.37 -5.40
CA SER A 127 -13.13 -1.26 -4.00
C SER A 127 -14.54 -1.78 -3.71
N ASN A 128 -15.17 -2.46 -4.67
CA ASN A 128 -16.59 -2.81 -4.61
C ASN A 128 -17.43 -1.57 -4.26
N PHE A 129 -17.20 -0.48 -5.00
CA PHE A 129 -17.85 0.81 -4.80
C PHE A 129 -17.64 1.42 -3.41
N GLY A 130 -16.46 1.19 -2.84
CA GLY A 130 -16.07 1.63 -1.50
C GLY A 130 -16.48 0.77 -0.34
N ARG A 131 -17.09 -0.39 -0.59
CA ARG A 131 -17.38 -1.36 0.48
C ARG A 131 -16.13 -2.08 0.98
N ASN A 132 -15.03 -2.07 0.20
CA ASN A 132 -13.77 -2.70 0.57
C ASN A 132 -12.56 -1.85 0.17
N PHE A 133 -12.01 -1.09 1.11
CA PHE A 133 -10.74 -0.39 0.92
C PHE A 133 -9.52 -1.20 1.36
N GLY A 134 -9.73 -2.33 2.04
CA GLY A 134 -8.78 -2.87 3.00
C GLY A 134 -8.96 -2.26 4.39
N LYS A 135 -8.20 -2.78 5.37
CA LYS A 135 -8.36 -2.44 6.79
C LYS A 135 -7.04 -2.05 7.47
N ARG A 136 -5.95 -1.99 6.71
CA ARG A 136 -4.60 -1.80 7.26
C ARG A 136 -4.26 -0.31 7.29
N PRO A 137 -3.75 0.22 8.41
CA PRO A 137 -3.24 1.59 8.44
C PRO A 137 -2.09 1.75 7.43
N LEU A 138 -2.25 2.68 6.49
CA LEU A 138 -1.38 2.76 5.32
C LEU A 138 0.08 3.05 5.68
N LEU A 139 0.30 3.98 6.63
CA LEU A 139 1.63 4.32 7.14
C LEU A 139 2.33 3.12 7.76
N THR A 140 1.60 2.28 8.51
CA THR A 140 2.16 1.07 9.13
C THR A 140 2.62 0.08 8.07
N SER A 141 1.76 -0.23 7.09
CA SER A 141 2.11 -1.16 6.02
C SER A 141 3.31 -0.68 5.20
N LEU A 142 3.30 0.58 4.79
CA LEU A 142 4.37 1.15 3.96
C LEU A 142 5.68 1.35 4.74
N ALA A 143 5.63 1.65 6.04
CA ALA A 143 6.82 1.70 6.88
C ALA A 143 7.42 0.30 7.06
N THR A 144 6.61 -0.73 7.33
CA THR A 144 7.09 -2.11 7.37
C THR A 144 7.78 -2.47 6.06
N LEU A 145 7.12 -2.25 4.92
CA LEU A 145 7.65 -2.61 3.60
C LEU A 145 8.84 -1.76 3.15
N SER A 146 9.02 -0.57 3.72
CA SER A 146 10.21 0.26 3.52
C SER A 146 11.44 -0.29 4.23
N CYS A 147 11.24 -0.97 5.36
CA CYS A 147 12.30 -1.45 6.24
C CYS A 147 12.56 -2.96 6.16
N TYR A 148 11.59 -3.72 5.65
CA TYR A 148 11.64 -5.17 5.56
C TYR A 148 11.21 -5.66 4.17
N GLY A 149 11.55 -6.91 3.85
CA GLY A 149 11.12 -7.57 2.63
C GLY A 149 11.79 -7.06 1.36
N ARG A 150 11.14 -7.34 0.22
CA ARG A 150 11.60 -7.01 -1.13
C ARG A 150 10.99 -5.70 -1.63
N ARG A 151 11.58 -5.10 -2.67
CA ARG A 151 11.13 -3.83 -3.30
C ARG A 151 11.15 -2.61 -2.36
N GLN A 152 11.99 -2.62 -1.31
CA GLN A 152 12.09 -1.50 -0.35
C GLN A 152 12.24 -0.12 -1.01
N PRO A 153 13.05 0.09 -2.07
CA PRO A 153 13.15 1.41 -2.71
C PRO A 153 11.82 1.96 -3.22
N PHE A 154 10.94 1.09 -3.74
CA PHE A 154 9.60 1.46 -4.17
C PHE A 154 8.75 1.87 -2.96
N PHE A 155 8.69 1.03 -1.93
CA PHE A 155 7.86 1.31 -0.75
C PHE A 155 8.34 2.52 0.05
N ARG A 156 9.63 2.82 0.05
CA ARG A 156 10.17 4.07 0.64
C ARG A 156 9.63 5.30 -0.09
N GLY A 157 9.53 5.24 -1.42
CA GLY A 157 8.92 6.31 -2.22
C GLY A 157 7.44 6.49 -1.91
N GLU A 158 6.71 5.39 -1.78
CA GLU A 158 5.28 5.42 -1.44
C GLU A 158 5.05 5.90 0.00
N PHE A 159 5.86 5.44 0.96
CA PHE A 159 5.82 5.90 2.35
C PHE A 159 6.02 7.42 2.47
N LEU A 160 7.03 7.97 1.79
CA LEU A 160 7.25 9.41 1.77
C LEU A 160 6.12 10.16 1.06
N SER A 161 5.53 9.56 0.02
CA SER A 161 4.36 10.13 -0.65
C SER A 161 3.14 10.16 0.27
N THR A 162 2.92 9.11 1.07
CA THR A 162 1.87 9.08 2.11
C THR A 162 2.04 10.21 3.12
N LEU A 163 3.27 10.46 3.59
CA LEU A 163 3.53 11.56 4.52
C LEU A 163 3.18 12.93 3.91
N LYS A 164 3.40 13.14 2.60
CA LYS A 164 3.00 14.38 1.92
C LYS A 164 1.48 14.54 1.87
N ILE A 165 0.76 13.46 1.57
CA ILE A 165 -0.72 13.48 1.52
C ILE A 165 -1.28 13.90 2.88
N LEU A 166 -0.77 13.29 3.94
CA LEU A 166 -1.20 13.58 5.31
C LEU A 166 -0.79 14.98 5.79
N ASP A 167 0.36 15.48 5.37
CA ASP A 167 0.79 16.85 5.70
C ASP A 167 0.01 17.91 4.91
N ALA A 168 -0.40 17.60 3.68
CA ALA A 168 -1.27 18.47 2.88
C ALA A 168 -2.69 18.58 3.45
N GLY A 169 -3.14 17.58 4.23
CA GLY A 169 -4.45 17.59 4.88
C GLY A 169 -5.61 17.19 3.97
N ASP A 170 -5.32 16.57 2.81
CA ASP A 170 -6.34 16.02 1.91
C ASP A 170 -7.17 14.94 2.63
N ILE A 171 -6.52 14.14 3.50
CA ILE A 171 -7.11 13.00 4.19
C ILE A 171 -6.63 12.97 5.65
N ALA A 172 -7.54 12.70 6.59
CA ALA A 172 -7.18 12.54 7.99
C ALA A 172 -6.31 11.27 8.22
N PRO A 173 -5.22 11.34 9.01
CA PRO A 173 -4.33 10.21 9.25
C PRO A 173 -5.03 8.92 9.70
N GLU A 174 -6.07 9.04 10.52
CA GLU A 174 -6.82 7.92 11.09
C GLU A 174 -7.75 7.26 10.07
N ARG A 175 -8.12 7.99 9.01
CA ARG A 175 -8.96 7.49 7.91
C ARG A 175 -8.13 6.78 6.85
N LEU A 176 -6.83 7.05 6.77
CA LEU A 176 -5.96 6.54 5.72
C LEU A 176 -5.63 5.04 5.92
N VAL A 177 -6.60 4.21 5.55
CA VAL A 177 -6.54 2.75 5.52
C VAL A 177 -6.54 2.25 4.08
N GLY A 178 -5.94 1.08 3.88
CA GLY A 178 -5.82 0.51 2.54
C GLY A 178 -5.48 -0.98 2.51
N SER A 179 -5.07 -1.41 1.33
CA SER A 179 -4.47 -2.71 1.09
C SER A 179 -3.12 -2.84 1.80
N TRP A 180 -2.65 -4.07 1.96
CA TRP A 180 -1.34 -4.36 2.56
C TRP A 180 -0.18 -3.71 1.80
N ALA A 181 -0.35 -3.46 0.50
CA ALA A 181 0.69 -2.93 -0.38
C ALA A 181 0.70 -1.39 -0.43
N GLY A 182 -0.30 -0.72 0.16
CA GLY A 182 -0.38 0.74 0.18
C GLY A 182 -1.37 1.36 -0.81
N ALA A 183 -2.15 0.56 -1.53
CA ALA A 183 -3.30 1.08 -2.29
C ALA A 183 -4.43 1.46 -1.33
N PHE A 184 -5.13 2.57 -1.55
CA PHE A 184 -6.15 3.05 -0.59
C PHE A 184 -7.37 3.70 -1.24
N GLY A 185 -8.43 3.83 -0.44
CA GLY A 185 -9.66 4.50 -0.82
C GLY A 185 -10.41 3.83 -1.97
N HIS A 186 -11.35 4.57 -2.55
CA HIS A 186 -12.21 4.10 -3.63
C HIS A 186 -11.46 3.70 -4.90
N THR A 187 -10.33 4.35 -5.18
CA THR A 187 -9.58 4.16 -6.42
C THR A 187 -8.45 3.14 -6.30
N GLN A 188 -8.13 2.68 -5.08
CA GLN A 188 -6.95 1.86 -4.79
C GLN A 188 -5.65 2.46 -5.38
N PHE A 189 -5.57 3.79 -5.45
CA PHE A 189 -4.34 4.44 -5.88
C PHE A 189 -3.22 4.18 -4.88
N MET A 190 -2.02 4.00 -5.42
CA MET A 190 -0.80 4.19 -4.64
C MET A 190 -0.62 5.67 -4.27
N PRO A 191 -0.01 6.01 -3.13
CA PRO A 191 0.24 7.38 -2.71
C PRO A 191 0.91 8.26 -3.76
N SER A 192 1.90 7.75 -4.50
CA SER A 192 2.53 8.50 -5.58
C SER A 192 1.57 8.79 -6.76
N THR A 193 0.67 7.86 -7.06
CA THR A 193 -0.41 8.04 -8.03
C THR A 193 -1.39 9.10 -7.57
N PHE A 194 -1.80 9.06 -6.29
CA PHE A 194 -2.64 10.10 -5.69
C PHE A 194 -2.02 11.49 -5.88
N LEU A 195 -0.76 11.68 -5.50
CA LEU A 195 -0.11 13.00 -5.58
C LEU A 195 -0.10 13.56 -7.00
N ARG A 196 0.01 12.68 -8.00
CA ARG A 196 0.08 13.05 -9.42
C ARG A 196 -1.28 13.24 -10.08
N LEU A 197 -2.29 12.48 -9.65
CA LEU A 197 -3.53 12.29 -10.43
C LEU A 197 -4.83 12.45 -9.65
N ALA A 198 -4.81 12.48 -8.32
CA ALA A 198 -6.01 12.78 -7.56
C ALA A 198 -6.45 14.22 -7.86
N VAL A 199 -7.77 14.40 -7.97
CA VAL A 199 -8.42 15.68 -8.29
C VAL A 199 -9.61 15.89 -7.37
N ASP A 200 -9.81 17.15 -7.01
CA ASP A 200 -10.99 17.64 -6.31
C ASP A 200 -12.16 17.64 -7.31
N GLY A 201 -13.08 16.70 -7.11
CA GLY A 201 -14.19 16.40 -7.98
C GLY A 201 -15.48 17.13 -7.60
N ASP A 202 -15.64 17.48 -6.32
CA ASP A 202 -16.80 18.22 -5.81
C ASP A 202 -16.53 19.71 -5.53
N GLY A 203 -15.27 20.14 -5.54
CA GLY A 203 -14.83 21.53 -5.44
C GLY A 203 -14.68 22.03 -4.01
N ASP A 204 -14.57 21.15 -3.01
CA ASP A 204 -14.45 21.52 -1.60
C ASP A 204 -13.03 21.94 -1.16
N GLY A 205 -12.05 21.82 -2.08
CA GLY A 205 -10.65 22.15 -1.87
C GLY A 205 -9.78 20.96 -1.43
N LYS A 206 -10.32 19.75 -1.35
CA LYS A 206 -9.59 18.52 -0.99
C LYS A 206 -9.66 17.48 -2.10
N ARG A 207 -8.79 16.48 -2.00
CA ARG A 207 -8.78 15.31 -2.87
C ARG A 207 -9.02 14.07 -2.02
N ASP A 208 -10.23 13.93 -1.49
CA ASP A 208 -10.59 12.89 -0.54
C ASP A 208 -11.07 11.61 -1.26
N LEU A 209 -10.12 10.73 -1.59
CA LEU A 209 -10.45 9.44 -2.22
C LEU A 209 -11.06 8.41 -1.25
N ILE A 210 -11.32 8.77 0.00
CA ILE A 210 -11.90 7.88 1.02
C ILE A 210 -13.37 8.22 1.24
N ASP A 211 -13.67 9.50 1.50
CA ASP A 211 -15.02 9.93 1.88
C ASP A 211 -15.77 10.68 0.76
N SER A 212 -15.09 11.08 -0.33
CA SER A 212 -15.72 11.70 -1.51
C SER A 212 -15.77 10.75 -2.72
N VAL A 213 -16.97 10.31 -3.06
CA VAL A 213 -17.23 9.59 -4.31
C VAL A 213 -16.98 10.49 -5.54
N PRO A 214 -17.42 11.76 -5.59
CA PRO A 214 -17.05 12.66 -6.69
C PRO A 214 -15.55 12.72 -6.97
N ASP A 215 -14.71 12.83 -5.93
CA ASP A 215 -13.25 12.86 -6.07
C ASP A 215 -12.72 11.54 -6.62
N ALA A 216 -13.24 10.42 -6.14
CA ALA A 216 -12.87 9.10 -6.62
C ALA A 216 -13.18 8.91 -8.12
N LEU A 217 -14.38 9.30 -8.55
CA LEU A 217 -14.81 9.20 -9.94
C LEU A 217 -13.99 10.12 -10.85
N ALA A 218 -13.81 11.38 -10.46
CA ALA A 218 -13.01 12.34 -11.19
C ALA A 218 -11.52 11.93 -11.29
N SER A 219 -10.96 11.39 -10.20
CA SER A 219 -9.57 10.91 -10.15
C SER A 219 -9.35 9.67 -10.99
N THR A 220 -10.32 8.75 -11.00
CA THR A 220 -10.30 7.57 -11.88
C THR A 220 -10.34 7.97 -13.34
N ALA A 221 -11.25 8.88 -13.72
CA ALA A 221 -11.34 9.40 -15.08
C ALA A 221 -10.06 10.15 -15.50
N ASN A 222 -9.49 10.98 -14.61
CA ASN A 222 -8.21 11.64 -14.87
C ASN A 222 -7.06 10.63 -15.07
N PHE A 223 -7.02 9.57 -14.26
CA PHE A 223 -6.01 8.52 -14.42
C PHE A 223 -6.10 7.84 -15.79
N LEU A 224 -7.30 7.42 -16.20
CA LEU A 224 -7.51 6.77 -17.50
C LEU A 224 -7.14 7.69 -18.67
N ASN A 225 -7.57 8.94 -18.62
CA ASN A 225 -7.20 9.94 -19.62
C ASN A 225 -5.68 10.15 -19.70
N ARG A 226 -4.99 10.25 -18.55
CA ARG A 226 -3.53 10.38 -18.50
C ARG A 226 -2.80 9.10 -18.90
N ALA A 227 -3.44 7.94 -18.81
CA ALA A 227 -2.94 6.66 -19.29
C ALA A 227 -3.14 6.47 -20.81
N GLY A 228 -3.75 7.44 -21.49
CA GLY A 228 -3.89 7.44 -22.95
C GLY A 228 -5.22 6.90 -23.45
N TRP A 229 -6.28 6.92 -22.62
CA TRP A 229 -7.63 6.58 -23.06
C TRP A 229 -8.05 7.36 -24.30
N ARG A 230 -8.70 6.67 -25.25
CA ARG A 230 -9.17 7.25 -26.50
C ARG A 230 -10.69 7.15 -26.56
N ALA A 231 -11.36 8.28 -26.35
CA ALA A 231 -12.82 8.32 -26.37
C ALA A 231 -13.38 7.84 -27.72
N GLY A 232 -14.38 6.96 -27.66
CA GLY A 232 -15.03 6.40 -28.84
C GLY A 232 -14.36 5.15 -29.43
N GLU A 233 -13.17 4.77 -28.93
CA GLU A 233 -12.57 3.47 -29.26
C GLU A 233 -13.07 2.40 -28.28
N PRO A 234 -13.45 1.19 -28.75
CA PRO A 234 -13.74 0.08 -27.85
C PRO A 234 -12.45 -0.41 -27.18
N TRP A 235 -12.56 -0.93 -25.95
CA TRP A 235 -11.41 -1.50 -25.23
C TRP A 235 -10.92 -2.82 -25.86
N GLY A 236 -11.80 -3.55 -26.55
CA GLY A 236 -11.55 -4.85 -27.19
C GLY A 236 -12.85 -5.49 -27.72
N TYR A 237 -12.74 -6.62 -28.43
CA TYR A 237 -13.85 -7.46 -28.89
C TYR A 237 -13.38 -8.89 -29.18
#